data_AF-A0A245ZPW1-F1
#
_entry.id   AF-A0A245ZPW1-F1
#
_cell.length_a   1.000
_cell.length_b   1.000
_cell.length_c   1.000
_cell.angle_alpha   90.00
_cell.angle_beta   90.00
_cell.angle_gamma   90.00
#
_symmetry.space_group_name_H-M   'P 1'
#
loop_
_entity.id
_entity.type
_entity.pdbx_description
1 polymer ?
#
loop_
_entity_poly.entity_id
_entity_poly.type
_entity_poly.pdbx_seq_one_letter_code
_entity_poly.pdbx_strand_id
1 'polypeptide(L)'
;MAHVFISYVMQNAKLASWIAHQLRANGLDPWFSKDPGRIVPGDEWKRVLREAIQEGGYYLPIFTREWAERGRSVANQELMLAAEEARMRPPGRRWIVPVKADNEPLPDIEIGGGRQLSDIQYADIPQFGWERGLGVLLKAMGVENPIIDKGEPIAPGFGGNARVIGGFVTYRNLSVPVPEMEGTSFTVTGGYIARSDKGALVANFKLRAPFEGLHELNADLGLDSIDVASDDQTISTDPDRPTTFSFVDEKDRREAGMPLWMMGAQGPVTTDVDIDQVSGYEATGYLNQDDQVVGTFNGFVETDSVLGKLRVTFDGDFMLQIKDTVAPFVTP
;
A
#
# COMPACT_ATOMS: atom_id res chain seq x y z
N MET A 1 -23.33 15.34 11.41
CA MET A 1 -22.00 14.74 11.19
C MET A 1 -20.96 15.77 11.59
N ALA A 2 -19.92 15.43 12.33
CA ALA A 2 -18.90 16.42 12.68
C ALA A 2 -17.95 16.63 11.48
N HIS A 3 -17.81 17.88 11.04
CA HIS A 3 -16.88 18.24 9.98
C HIS A 3 -15.44 18.22 10.49
N VAL A 4 -14.53 17.59 9.74
CA VAL A 4 -13.11 17.50 10.07
C VAL A 4 -12.29 18.11 8.94
N PHE A 5 -11.69 19.28 9.19
CA PHE A 5 -10.75 19.88 8.26
C PHE A 5 -9.41 19.14 8.34
N ILE A 6 -8.99 18.47 7.27
CA ILE A 6 -7.71 17.76 7.23
C ILE A 6 -6.67 18.63 6.53
N SER A 7 -5.64 19.03 7.28
CA SER A 7 -4.50 19.76 6.75
C SER A 7 -3.30 18.84 6.57
N TYR A 8 -2.70 18.87 5.39
CA TYR A 8 -1.60 17.99 4.99
C TYR A 8 -0.74 18.67 3.92
N VAL A 9 0.54 18.30 3.83
CA VAL A 9 1.38 18.69 2.69
C VAL A 9 1.11 17.80 1.48
N MET A 10 1.14 18.34 0.26
CA MET A 10 0.66 17.64 -0.95
C MET A 10 1.29 16.26 -1.21
N GLN A 11 2.53 16.03 -0.78
CA GLN A 11 3.26 14.76 -0.87
C GLN A 11 2.51 13.64 -0.14
N ASN A 12 1.82 14.01 0.93
CA ASN A 12 1.10 13.12 1.82
C ASN A 12 -0.41 13.09 1.54
N ALA A 13 -0.83 13.46 0.31
CA ALA A 13 -2.22 13.39 -0.12
C ALA A 13 -2.82 11.99 0.01
N LYS A 14 -2.00 10.98 -0.28
CA LYS A 14 -2.35 9.57 -0.16
C LYS A 14 -2.65 9.20 1.31
N LEU A 15 -1.74 9.50 2.23
CA LEU A 15 -1.96 9.30 3.66
C LEU A 15 -3.19 10.05 4.19
N ALA A 16 -3.35 11.32 3.81
CA ALA A 16 -4.50 12.13 4.21
C ALA A 16 -5.83 11.56 3.70
N SER A 17 -5.83 11.00 2.48
CA SER A 17 -7.00 10.33 1.88
C SER A 17 -7.37 9.05 2.63
N TRP A 18 -6.37 8.25 3.02
CA TRP A 18 -6.59 7.06 3.84
C TRP A 18 -7.15 7.42 5.22
N ILE A 19 -6.58 8.42 5.92
CA ILE A 19 -7.14 8.90 7.19
C ILE A 19 -8.60 9.36 6.98
N ALA A 20 -8.89 10.12 5.93
CA ALA A 20 -10.26 10.53 5.62
C ALA A 20 -11.20 9.34 5.41
N HIS A 21 -10.75 8.25 4.77
CA HIS A 21 -11.54 7.03 4.65
C HIS A 21 -11.88 6.45 6.03
N GLN A 22 -10.90 6.34 6.93
CA GLN A 22 -11.13 5.89 8.32
C GLN A 22 -12.12 6.81 9.06
N LEU A 23 -12.02 8.12 8.88
CA LEU A 23 -12.97 9.08 9.48
C LEU A 23 -14.39 8.89 8.93
N ARG A 24 -14.56 8.73 7.63
CA ARG A 24 -15.88 8.48 6.99
C ARG A 24 -16.51 7.19 7.48
N ALA A 25 -15.72 6.12 7.59
CA ALA A 25 -16.18 4.83 8.10
C ALA A 25 -16.72 4.92 9.55
N ASN A 26 -16.30 5.94 10.30
CA ASN A 26 -16.73 6.22 11.67
C ASN A 26 -17.77 7.36 11.76
N GLY A 27 -18.40 7.74 10.64
CA GLY A 27 -19.49 8.71 10.65
C GLY A 27 -19.06 10.17 10.82
N LEU A 28 -17.82 10.51 10.46
CA LEU A 28 -17.31 11.89 10.39
C LEU A 28 -17.33 12.39 8.94
N ASP A 29 -17.36 13.71 8.73
CA ASP A 29 -17.28 14.33 7.39
C ASP A 29 -15.92 14.99 7.17
N PRO A 30 -14.91 14.27 6.63
CA PRO A 30 -13.62 14.85 6.34
C PRO A 30 -13.66 15.75 5.12
N TRP A 31 -12.91 16.84 5.20
CA TRP A 31 -12.82 17.86 4.17
C TRP A 31 -11.37 18.30 3.95
N PHE A 32 -11.04 18.61 2.70
CA PHE A 32 -9.72 19.08 2.26
C PHE A 32 -9.84 20.41 1.53
N SER A 33 -8.80 21.24 1.57
CA SER A 33 -8.78 22.49 0.81
C SER A 33 -8.83 22.31 -0.71
N LYS A 34 -8.53 21.11 -1.22
CA LYS A 34 -8.59 20.76 -2.65
C LYS A 34 -9.77 19.87 -3.04
N ASP A 35 -10.73 19.67 -2.14
CA ASP A 35 -11.86 18.77 -2.40
C ASP A 35 -12.70 19.27 -3.59
N PRO A 36 -12.75 18.53 -4.72
CA PRO A 36 -13.44 18.96 -5.93
C PRO A 36 -14.93 19.21 -5.66
N GLY A 37 -15.40 20.43 -5.94
CA GLY A 37 -16.80 20.81 -5.76
C GLY A 37 -17.14 21.43 -4.41
N ARG A 38 -16.22 21.45 -3.44
CA ARG A 38 -16.40 22.22 -2.19
C ARG A 38 -15.86 23.66 -2.28
N ILE A 39 -14.90 23.88 -3.17
CA ILE A 39 -14.46 25.22 -3.60
C ILE A 39 -14.63 25.25 -5.11
N VAL A 40 -15.53 26.11 -5.60
CA VAL A 40 -15.91 26.17 -7.03
C VAL A 40 -15.29 27.38 -7.73
N PRO A 41 -15.14 27.35 -9.08
CA PRO A 41 -14.64 28.51 -9.82
C PRO A 41 -15.45 29.78 -9.51
N GLY A 42 -14.77 30.83 -9.07
CA GLY A 42 -15.40 32.09 -8.63
C GLY A 42 -15.41 32.30 -7.12
N ASP A 43 -15.18 31.24 -6.32
CA ASP A 43 -15.03 31.38 -4.89
C ASP A 43 -13.73 32.10 -4.52
N GLU A 44 -13.83 32.99 -3.53
CA GLU A 44 -12.65 33.50 -2.85
C GLU A 44 -12.10 32.40 -1.95
N TRP A 45 -11.16 31.61 -2.47
CA TRP A 45 -10.59 30.43 -1.81
C TRP A 45 -10.23 30.68 -0.33
N LYS A 46 -9.56 31.80 -0.02
CA LYS A 46 -9.17 32.13 1.37
C LYS A 46 -10.37 32.30 2.31
N ARG A 47 -11.48 32.85 1.80
CA ARG A 47 -12.71 33.04 2.57
C ARG A 47 -13.37 31.69 2.86
N VAL A 48 -13.58 30.87 1.84
CA VAL A 48 -14.19 29.53 1.98
C VAL A 48 -13.37 28.64 2.90
N LEU A 49 -12.03 28.68 2.77
CA LEU A 49 -11.11 27.95 3.62
C LEU A 49 -11.21 28.37 5.09
N ARG A 50 -11.24 29.69 5.34
CA ARG A 50 -11.42 30.22 6.69
C ARG A 50 -12.77 29.79 7.25
N GLU A 51 -13.85 29.97 6.50
CA GLU A 51 -15.21 29.62 6.93
C GLU A 51 -15.30 28.16 7.33
N ALA A 52 -14.78 27.24 6.53
CA ALA A 52 -14.92 25.82 6.86
C ALA A 52 -13.91 25.31 7.92
N ILE A 53 -12.81 26.02 8.18
CA ILE A 53 -12.02 25.84 9.43
C ILE A 53 -12.83 26.35 10.63
N GLN A 54 -13.45 27.53 10.53
CA GLN A 54 -14.22 28.17 11.61
C GLN A 54 -15.51 27.41 11.96
N GLU A 55 -16.26 26.97 10.97
CA GLU A 55 -17.50 26.21 11.12
C GLU A 55 -17.22 24.72 11.40
N GLY A 56 -15.98 24.28 11.15
CA GLY A 56 -15.53 22.91 11.34
C GLY A 56 -15.62 22.44 12.80
N GLY A 57 -16.02 21.17 12.96
CA GLY A 57 -16.04 20.49 14.25
C GLY A 57 -14.64 20.22 14.80
N TYR A 58 -13.69 19.92 13.90
CA TYR A 58 -12.30 19.61 14.20
C TYR A 58 -11.35 20.12 13.12
N TYR A 59 -10.14 20.50 13.51
CA TYR A 59 -8.99 20.75 12.64
C TYR A 59 -7.92 19.68 12.90
N LEU A 60 -7.59 18.92 11.87
CA LEU A 60 -6.73 17.74 11.89
C LEU A 60 -5.47 17.99 11.05
N PRO A 61 -4.40 18.56 11.63
CA PRO A 61 -3.10 18.64 10.95
C PRO A 61 -2.39 17.28 11.02
N ILE A 62 -1.89 16.81 9.88
CA ILE A 62 -1.08 15.59 9.77
C ILE A 62 0.39 15.97 9.59
N PHE A 63 1.13 15.93 10.69
CA PHE A 63 2.56 16.23 10.72
C PHE A 63 3.35 15.01 10.23
N THR A 64 4.12 15.26 9.19
CA THR A 64 4.97 14.29 8.48
C THR A 64 6.36 14.89 8.32
N ARG A 65 7.34 14.09 7.96
CA ARG A 65 8.70 14.57 7.69
C ARG A 65 8.72 15.64 6.59
N GLU A 66 7.96 15.47 5.52
CA GLU A 66 7.86 16.43 4.42
C GLU A 66 7.20 17.75 4.86
N TRP A 67 6.41 17.74 5.94
CA TRP A 67 5.92 18.97 6.55
C TRP A 67 7.08 19.77 7.15
N ALA A 68 7.92 19.12 7.95
CA ALA A 68 9.05 19.75 8.64
C ALA A 68 10.10 20.30 7.66
N GLU A 69 10.35 19.59 6.55
CA GLU A 69 11.31 20.00 5.52
C GLU A 69 10.85 21.24 4.72
N ARG A 70 9.56 21.63 4.83
CA ARG A 70 8.98 22.74 4.05
C ARG A 70 8.74 23.99 4.87
N GLY A 71 9.57 25.01 4.59
CA GLY A 71 9.36 26.36 5.13
C GLY A 71 8.11 27.09 4.58
N ARG A 72 7.60 26.71 3.40
CA ARG A 72 6.38 27.31 2.80
C ARG A 72 5.50 26.25 2.14
N SER A 73 4.26 26.13 2.61
CA SER A 73 3.24 25.24 2.05
C SER A 73 1.84 25.81 2.29
N VAL A 74 0.83 25.34 1.54
CA VAL A 74 -0.58 25.66 1.82
C VAL A 74 -0.97 25.18 3.23
N ALA A 75 -0.47 24.01 3.63
CA ALA A 75 -0.70 23.44 4.95
C ALA A 75 -0.17 24.34 6.10
N ASN A 76 1.00 24.98 5.91
CA ASN A 76 1.50 25.98 6.87
C ASN A 76 0.57 27.20 6.96
N GLN A 77 -0.03 27.64 5.84
CA GLN A 77 -0.99 28.75 5.85
C GLN A 77 -2.30 28.36 6.56
N GLU A 78 -2.81 27.15 6.28
CA GLU A 78 -3.95 26.57 7.00
C GLU A 78 -3.69 26.47 8.50
N LEU A 79 -2.49 26.04 8.90
CA LEU A 79 -2.10 25.94 10.30
C LEU A 79 -2.04 27.30 11.00
N MET A 80 -1.56 28.34 10.32
CA MET A 80 -1.61 29.71 10.84
C MET A 80 -3.05 30.20 11.02
N LEU A 81 -3.92 29.97 10.03
CA LEU A 81 -5.35 30.31 10.13
C LEU A 81 -6.03 29.56 11.28
N ALA A 82 -5.70 28.28 11.47
CA ALA A 82 -6.21 27.49 12.57
C ALA A 82 -5.68 28.00 13.92
N ALA A 83 -4.42 28.40 14.02
CA ALA A 83 -3.85 29.00 15.23
C ALA A 83 -4.53 30.35 15.58
N GLU A 84 -4.87 31.16 14.59
CA GLU A 84 -5.65 32.40 14.77
C GLU A 84 -7.06 32.09 15.29
N GLU A 85 -7.72 31.09 14.73
CA GLU A 85 -9.06 30.68 15.15
C GLU A 85 -9.05 30.05 16.55
N ALA A 86 -8.01 29.30 16.91
CA ALA A 86 -7.85 28.71 18.24
C ALA A 86 -7.75 29.77 19.35
N ARG A 87 -7.24 30.98 19.04
CA ARG A 87 -7.19 32.13 19.97
C ARG A 87 -8.58 32.62 20.36
N MET A 88 -9.55 32.49 19.47
CA MET A 88 -10.91 32.99 19.65
C MET A 88 -11.84 31.97 20.33
N ARG A 89 -11.38 30.73 20.48
CA ARG A 89 -12.17 29.63 21.04
C ARG A 89 -11.99 29.51 22.56
N PRO A 90 -13.05 29.10 23.30
CA PRO A 90 -12.93 28.80 24.72
C PRO A 90 -11.82 27.77 24.99
N PRO A 91 -11.00 27.97 26.04
CA PRO A 91 -10.03 26.97 26.48
C PRO A 91 -10.71 25.63 26.79
N GLY A 92 -9.99 24.53 26.57
CA GLY A 92 -10.45 23.16 26.88
C GLY A 92 -11.31 22.49 25.79
N ARG A 93 -11.74 23.22 24.74
CA ARG A 93 -12.37 22.57 23.58
C ARG A 93 -11.32 21.81 22.76
N ARG A 94 -11.50 20.50 22.61
CA ARG A 94 -10.75 19.66 21.67
C ARG A 94 -11.17 20.00 20.25
N TRP A 95 -10.45 20.93 19.62
CA TRP A 95 -10.74 21.38 18.26
C TRP A 95 -9.56 21.11 17.32
N ILE A 96 -8.34 21.52 17.69
CA ILE A 96 -7.13 21.05 17.03
C ILE A 96 -6.85 19.64 17.57
N VAL A 97 -6.78 18.65 16.67
CA VAL A 97 -6.52 17.25 17.01
C VAL A 97 -5.34 16.76 16.15
N PRO A 98 -4.08 16.99 16.57
CA PRO A 98 -2.95 16.72 15.70
C PRO A 98 -2.63 15.23 15.54
N VAL A 99 -2.12 14.85 14.37
CA VAL A 99 -1.49 13.55 14.11
C VAL A 99 -0.01 13.77 13.86
N LYS A 100 0.85 13.12 14.65
CA LYS A 100 2.29 13.03 14.40
C LYS A 100 2.54 11.69 13.73
N ALA A 101 2.67 11.70 12.40
CA ALA A 101 2.86 10.50 11.58
C ALA A 101 4.33 10.04 11.54
N ASP A 102 5.28 10.97 11.68
CA ASP A 102 6.72 10.71 11.65
C ASP A 102 7.42 11.15 12.95
N ASN A 103 8.69 10.77 13.11
CA ASN A 103 9.49 11.08 14.30
C ASN A 103 9.87 12.56 14.48
N GLU A 104 9.52 13.42 13.53
CA GLU A 104 9.83 14.86 13.60
C GLU A 104 9.04 15.58 14.72
N PRO A 105 9.63 16.62 15.35
CA PRO A 105 8.91 17.41 16.35
C PRO A 105 7.77 18.20 15.70
N LEU A 106 6.70 18.45 16.47
CA LEU A 106 5.64 19.36 16.05
C LEU A 106 6.21 20.78 15.89
N PRO A 107 5.69 21.59 14.95
CA PRO A 107 6.16 22.95 14.77
C PRO A 107 5.85 23.82 15.99
N ASP A 108 6.80 24.68 16.35
CA ASP A 108 6.69 25.60 17.48
C ASP A 108 5.80 26.81 17.13
N ILE A 109 4.49 26.67 17.35
CA ILE A 109 3.47 27.64 16.93
C ILE A 109 2.58 28.02 18.11
N GLU A 110 2.39 29.33 18.32
CA GLU A 110 1.48 29.85 19.34
C GLU A 110 0.00 29.80 18.89
N ILE A 111 -0.80 29.01 19.60
CA ILE A 111 -2.23 28.77 19.36
C ILE A 111 -3.14 29.60 20.29
N GLY A 112 -2.55 30.61 20.96
CA GLY A 112 -3.29 31.61 21.72
C GLY A 112 -3.36 31.38 23.22
N GLY A 113 -3.42 32.49 23.95
CA GLY A 113 -3.45 32.49 25.42
C GLY A 113 -2.14 32.02 26.04
N GLY A 114 -1.01 32.24 25.35
CA GLY A 114 0.32 31.76 25.77
C GLY A 114 0.55 30.25 25.61
N ARG A 115 -0.36 29.55 24.92
CA ARG A 115 -0.24 28.11 24.64
C ARG A 115 0.45 27.89 23.30
N GLN A 116 1.30 26.88 23.27
CA GLN A 116 1.94 26.35 22.07
C GLN A 116 1.17 25.15 21.53
N LEU A 117 1.33 24.88 20.23
CA LEU A 117 0.80 23.66 19.61
C LEU A 117 1.34 22.40 20.29
N SER A 118 2.60 22.43 20.74
CA SER A 118 3.22 21.36 21.51
C SER A 118 2.56 21.07 22.86
N ASP A 119 1.74 21.99 23.38
CA ASP A 119 0.99 21.81 24.62
C ASP A 119 -0.30 20.99 24.41
N ILE A 120 -0.68 20.73 23.16
CA ILE A 120 -1.84 19.90 22.81
C ILE A 120 -1.41 18.44 22.69
N GLN A 121 -2.20 17.53 23.27
CA GLN A 121 -2.06 16.08 23.05
C GLN A 121 -2.32 15.71 21.59
N TYR A 122 -1.46 14.86 21.03
CA TYR A 122 -1.52 14.43 19.64
C TYR A 122 -1.58 12.90 19.52
N ALA A 123 -2.07 12.40 18.39
CA ALA A 123 -1.92 11.00 18.04
C ALA A 123 -0.47 10.75 17.64
N ASP A 124 0.30 10.12 18.53
CA ASP A 124 1.72 9.78 18.32
C ASP A 124 1.85 8.42 17.64
N ILE A 125 1.91 8.45 16.30
CA ILE A 125 2.01 7.24 15.49
C ILE A 125 3.37 6.54 15.70
N PRO A 126 4.53 7.23 15.70
CA PRO A 126 5.80 6.56 15.94
C PRO A 126 5.89 5.85 17.30
N GLN A 127 5.24 6.38 18.34
CA GLN A 127 5.27 5.76 19.66
C GLN A 127 4.30 4.59 19.80
N PHE A 128 3.10 4.68 19.21
CA PHE A 128 1.99 3.78 19.52
C PHE A 128 1.44 2.98 18.33
N GLY A 129 1.94 3.24 17.11
CA GLY A 129 1.43 2.66 15.87
C GLY A 129 0.08 3.25 15.43
N TRP A 130 -0.32 2.93 14.20
CA TRP A 130 -1.53 3.51 13.60
C TRP A 130 -2.83 3.06 14.29
N GLU A 131 -2.95 1.81 14.70
CA GLU A 131 -4.18 1.30 15.32
C GLU A 131 -4.52 2.10 16.59
N ARG A 132 -3.57 2.21 17.52
CA ARG A 132 -3.77 2.93 18.77
C ARG A 132 -3.86 4.43 18.55
N GLY A 133 -3.04 4.98 17.64
CA GLY A 133 -3.08 6.38 17.26
C GLY A 133 -4.44 6.81 16.70
N LEU A 134 -4.97 6.07 15.72
CA LEU A 134 -6.30 6.30 15.15
C LEU A 134 -7.41 6.08 16.17
N GLY A 135 -7.29 5.09 17.05
CA GLY A 135 -8.29 4.84 18.09
C GLY A 135 -8.41 5.99 19.08
N VAL A 136 -7.29 6.57 19.51
CA VAL A 136 -7.28 7.77 20.37
C VAL A 136 -7.78 8.99 19.60
N LEU A 137 -7.37 9.15 18.33
CA LEU A 137 -7.81 10.24 17.45
C LEU A 137 -9.34 10.24 17.28
N LEU A 138 -9.94 9.09 16.94
CA LEU A 138 -11.38 8.93 16.76
C LEU A 138 -12.14 9.15 18.06
N LYS A 139 -11.64 8.64 19.19
CA LYS A 139 -12.20 8.94 20.53
C LYS A 139 -12.13 10.42 20.88
N ALA A 140 -11.06 11.11 20.50
CA ALA A 140 -10.93 12.55 20.69
C ALA A 140 -12.00 13.33 19.90
N MET A 141 -12.42 12.78 18.75
CA MET A 141 -13.48 13.31 17.90
C MET A 141 -14.90 12.80 18.25
N GLY A 142 -15.06 12.12 19.39
CA GLY A 142 -16.38 11.71 19.89
C GLY A 142 -16.88 10.36 19.38
N VAL A 143 -16.03 9.55 18.75
CA VAL A 143 -16.37 8.18 18.34
C VAL A 143 -16.15 7.23 19.51
N GLU A 144 -17.22 6.67 20.07
CA GLU A 144 -17.15 5.81 21.28
C GLU A 144 -16.53 4.44 20.99
N ASN A 145 -16.94 3.82 19.88
CA ASN A 145 -16.47 2.49 19.44
C ASN A 145 -15.86 2.58 18.03
N PRO A 146 -14.60 3.02 17.92
CA PRO A 146 -13.94 3.19 16.64
C PRO A 146 -13.86 1.87 15.86
N ILE A 147 -14.32 1.88 14.62
CA ILE A 147 -14.03 0.85 13.63
C ILE A 147 -12.74 1.28 12.93
N ILE A 148 -11.65 0.56 13.19
CA ILE A 148 -10.34 0.85 12.59
C ILE A 148 -10.04 -0.30 11.65
N ASP A 149 -9.71 0.02 10.41
CA ASP A 149 -9.12 -0.97 9.51
C ASP A 149 -7.81 -1.45 10.14
N LYS A 150 -7.76 -2.73 10.51
CA LYS A 150 -6.66 -3.30 11.29
C LYS A 150 -5.47 -3.54 10.36
N GLY A 151 -4.65 -2.51 10.21
CA GLY A 151 -3.33 -2.61 9.62
C GLY A 151 -2.74 -1.23 9.47
N GLU A 152 -1.51 -1.06 9.96
CA GLU A 152 -0.71 0.09 9.55
C GLU A 152 -0.63 0.12 8.01
N PRO A 153 -0.76 1.30 7.38
CA PRO A 153 -0.70 1.45 5.94
C PRO A 153 0.45 0.63 5.36
N ILE A 154 0.16 -0.30 4.44
CA ILE A 154 1.21 -1.05 3.76
C ILE A 154 1.99 -0.15 2.81
N ALA A 155 1.42 0.99 2.42
CA ALA A 155 2.10 2.04 1.67
C ALA A 155 1.32 3.35 1.81
N PRO A 156 1.89 4.53 1.48
CA PRO A 156 1.14 5.78 1.50
C PRO A 156 -0.15 5.70 0.66
N GLY A 157 -1.29 5.86 1.30
CA GLY A 157 -2.63 5.83 0.67
C GLY A 157 -3.27 4.46 0.52
N PHE A 158 -2.64 3.41 1.03
CA PHE A 158 -3.17 2.07 1.09
C PHE A 158 -3.33 1.67 2.55
N GLY A 159 -4.44 1.03 2.90
CA GLY A 159 -4.66 0.54 4.27
C GLY A 159 -3.76 -0.64 4.63
N GLY A 160 -4.26 -1.57 5.45
CA GLY A 160 -3.53 -2.81 5.77
C GLY A 160 -3.36 -3.76 4.58
N ASN A 161 -3.98 -3.45 3.44
CA ASN A 161 -3.97 -4.26 2.23
C ASN A 161 -4.25 -3.40 0.98
N ALA A 162 -3.90 -3.94 -0.18
CA ALA A 162 -4.19 -3.41 -1.51
C ALA A 162 -4.50 -4.56 -2.47
N ARG A 163 -5.40 -4.34 -3.42
CA ARG A 163 -5.69 -5.30 -4.48
C ARG A 163 -4.74 -5.08 -5.65
N VAL A 164 -4.16 -6.16 -6.17
CA VAL A 164 -3.50 -6.15 -7.47
C VAL A 164 -4.59 -6.28 -8.54
N ILE A 165 -4.71 -5.28 -9.40
CA ILE A 165 -5.79 -5.19 -10.41
C ILE A 165 -5.30 -5.41 -11.85
N GLY A 166 -3.99 -5.50 -12.03
CA GLY A 166 -3.37 -5.68 -13.33
C GLY A 166 -1.85 -5.56 -13.22
N GLY A 167 -1.15 -5.72 -14.33
CA GLY A 167 0.30 -5.63 -14.37
C GLY A 167 0.92 -6.58 -15.37
N PHE A 168 2.25 -6.61 -15.38
CA PHE A 168 3.04 -7.50 -16.22
C PHE A 168 4.27 -8.00 -15.48
N VAL A 169 4.66 -9.24 -15.79
CA VAL A 169 5.95 -9.83 -15.42
C VAL A 169 6.66 -10.15 -16.73
N THR A 170 7.81 -9.54 -16.97
CA THR A 170 8.56 -9.69 -18.23
C THR A 170 9.86 -10.40 -17.96
N TYR A 171 10.00 -11.61 -18.50
CA TYR A 171 11.21 -12.40 -18.40
C TYR A 171 12.25 -11.86 -19.37
N ARG A 172 13.48 -11.63 -18.89
CA ARG A 172 14.58 -11.05 -19.65
C ARG A 172 15.62 -12.09 -20.02
N ASN A 173 16.06 -12.88 -19.06
CA ASN A 173 17.04 -13.93 -19.31
C ASN A 173 16.55 -15.25 -18.71
N LEU A 174 16.90 -16.35 -19.37
CA LEU A 174 16.71 -17.71 -18.89
C LEU A 174 18.02 -18.48 -19.07
N SER A 175 18.37 -19.38 -18.14
CA SER A 175 19.58 -20.22 -18.27
C SER A 175 19.50 -21.24 -19.40
N VAL A 176 18.28 -21.54 -19.85
CA VAL A 176 18.01 -22.41 -21.00
C VAL A 176 17.68 -21.57 -22.23
N PRO A 177 18.27 -21.86 -23.40
CA PRO A 177 18.01 -21.09 -24.61
C PRO A 177 16.62 -21.43 -25.13
N VAL A 178 15.63 -20.65 -24.71
CA VAL A 178 14.27 -20.68 -25.23
C VAL A 178 13.98 -19.28 -25.79
N PRO A 179 14.40 -19.00 -27.04
CA PRO A 179 14.25 -17.66 -27.63
C PRO A 179 12.82 -17.12 -27.59
N GLU A 180 11.83 -18.02 -27.63
CA GLU A 180 10.41 -17.71 -27.54
C GLU A 180 9.97 -17.20 -26.15
N MET A 181 10.80 -17.38 -25.10
CA MET A 181 10.54 -16.89 -23.74
C MET A 181 11.31 -15.61 -23.40
N GLU A 182 12.36 -15.28 -24.14
CA GLU A 182 13.15 -14.06 -23.91
C GLU A 182 12.33 -12.81 -24.28
N GLY A 183 12.18 -11.88 -23.34
CA GLY A 183 11.33 -10.69 -23.52
C GLY A 183 9.83 -10.98 -23.46
N THR A 184 9.43 -12.19 -23.08
CA THR A 184 8.01 -12.56 -22.98
C THR A 184 7.39 -11.94 -21.74
N SER A 185 6.26 -11.26 -21.94
CA SER A 185 5.46 -10.66 -20.86
C SER A 185 4.25 -11.52 -20.52
N PHE A 186 4.14 -11.84 -19.23
CA PHE A 186 2.99 -12.47 -18.61
C PHE A 186 2.08 -11.39 -18.07
N THR A 187 0.77 -11.57 -18.20
CA THR A 187 -0.22 -10.62 -17.70
C THR A 187 -0.58 -10.96 -16.26
N VAL A 188 -0.53 -9.97 -15.37
CA VAL A 188 -1.06 -10.12 -14.02
C VAL A 188 -2.56 -9.88 -14.06
N THR A 189 -3.34 -10.87 -13.63
CA THR A 189 -4.80 -10.86 -13.77
C THR A 189 -5.56 -10.54 -12.48
N GLY A 190 -4.88 -10.60 -11.35
CA GLY A 190 -5.44 -10.27 -10.04
C GLY A 190 -4.53 -10.72 -8.92
N GLY A 191 -4.84 -10.28 -7.70
CA GLY A 191 -4.06 -10.61 -6.52
C GLY A 191 -4.25 -9.59 -5.40
N TYR A 192 -3.37 -9.63 -4.41
CA TYR A 192 -3.33 -8.66 -3.33
C TYR A 192 -1.91 -8.52 -2.78
N ILE A 193 -1.69 -7.40 -2.10
CA ILE A 193 -0.58 -7.20 -1.17
C ILE A 193 -1.23 -6.86 0.16
N ALA A 194 -0.84 -7.53 1.24
CA ALA A 194 -1.42 -7.34 2.55
C ALA A 194 -0.37 -7.52 3.64
N ARG A 195 -0.70 -7.06 4.84
CA ARG A 195 0.07 -7.38 6.04
C ARG A 195 -0.47 -8.66 6.66
N SER A 196 0.41 -9.61 6.96
CA SER A 196 0.09 -10.80 7.73
C SER A 196 -0.15 -10.48 9.22
N ASP A 197 -0.73 -11.41 9.97
CA ASP A 197 -0.91 -11.29 11.43
C ASP A 197 0.40 -11.09 12.20
N LYS A 198 1.53 -11.48 11.60
CA LYS A 198 2.89 -11.33 12.17
C LYS A 198 3.54 -9.99 11.81
N GLY A 199 2.85 -9.13 11.06
CA GLY A 199 3.33 -7.81 10.64
C GLY A 199 4.15 -7.76 9.36
N ALA A 200 4.58 -8.92 8.84
CA ALA A 200 5.28 -9.06 7.56
C ALA A 200 4.34 -8.81 6.37
N LEU A 201 4.83 -8.22 5.29
CA LEU A 201 4.09 -8.12 4.04
C LEU A 201 4.01 -9.49 3.35
N VAL A 202 2.84 -9.77 2.77
CA VAL A 202 2.58 -10.91 1.91
C VAL A 202 1.95 -10.40 0.63
N ALA A 203 2.35 -10.97 -0.50
CA ALA A 203 1.76 -10.68 -1.80
C ALA A 203 1.41 -11.98 -2.51
N ASN A 204 0.20 -12.04 -3.07
CA ASN A 204 -0.22 -13.08 -3.99
C ASN A 204 -0.65 -12.42 -5.28
N PHE A 205 -0.25 -12.95 -6.44
CA PHE A 205 -0.82 -12.53 -7.71
C PHE A 205 -0.80 -13.64 -8.76
N LYS A 206 -1.81 -13.59 -9.64
CA LYS A 206 -2.02 -14.57 -10.70
C LYS A 206 -1.45 -14.10 -12.03
N LEU A 207 -0.77 -15.01 -12.71
CA LEU A 207 -0.16 -14.80 -14.00
C LEU A 207 -0.95 -15.53 -15.10
N ARG A 208 -1.09 -14.85 -16.23
CA ARG A 208 -1.58 -15.45 -17.47
C ARG A 208 -0.47 -15.38 -18.51
N ALA A 209 -0.04 -16.56 -18.97
CA ALA A 209 0.92 -16.66 -20.07
C ALA A 209 0.28 -16.20 -21.40
N PRO A 210 1.07 -15.70 -22.36
CA PRO A 210 0.55 -15.20 -23.63
C PRO A 210 0.04 -16.31 -24.57
N PHE A 211 0.43 -17.56 -24.35
CA PHE A 211 0.02 -18.71 -25.14
C PHE A 211 -0.69 -19.73 -24.25
N GLU A 212 -1.77 -20.34 -24.77
CA GLU A 212 -2.62 -21.28 -24.02
C GLU A 212 -1.83 -22.48 -23.49
N GLY A 213 -1.07 -23.18 -24.35
CA GLY A 213 -0.30 -24.34 -23.90
C GLY A 213 0.76 -24.03 -22.82
N LEU A 214 1.34 -22.83 -22.83
CA LEU A 214 2.26 -22.39 -21.76
C LEU A 214 1.49 -22.02 -20.49
N HIS A 215 0.31 -21.41 -20.63
CA HIS A 215 -0.52 -21.09 -19.47
C HIS A 215 -1.00 -22.35 -18.76
N GLU A 216 -1.48 -23.33 -19.52
CA GLU A 216 -1.94 -24.60 -18.97
C GLU A 216 -0.77 -25.39 -18.34
N LEU A 217 0.41 -25.41 -18.97
CA LEU A 217 1.62 -25.98 -18.35
C LEU A 217 1.96 -25.30 -17.03
N ASN A 218 1.92 -23.97 -16.99
CA ASN A 218 2.23 -23.25 -15.75
C ASN A 218 1.15 -23.44 -14.68
N ALA A 219 -0.12 -23.50 -15.06
CA ALA A 219 -1.24 -23.77 -14.14
C ALA A 219 -1.15 -25.19 -13.59
N ASP A 220 -0.85 -26.17 -14.44
CA ASP A 220 -0.55 -27.52 -14.00
C ASP A 220 0.58 -27.44 -12.96
N LEU A 221 1.70 -26.79 -13.28
CA LEU A 221 2.89 -26.64 -12.42
C LEU A 221 2.73 -25.72 -11.20
N GLY A 222 1.57 -25.09 -10.99
CA GLY A 222 1.37 -24.09 -9.92
C GLY A 222 2.18 -22.80 -10.09
N LEU A 223 2.76 -22.57 -11.27
CA LEU A 223 3.57 -21.40 -11.63
C LEU A 223 2.71 -20.24 -12.17
N ASP A 224 1.40 -20.40 -12.23
CA ASP A 224 0.43 -19.35 -12.60
C ASP A 224 -0.03 -18.50 -11.41
N SER A 225 0.41 -18.82 -10.20
CA SER A 225 0.24 -18.03 -8.97
C SER A 225 1.60 -17.80 -8.34
N ILE A 226 1.87 -16.55 -7.95
CA ILE A 226 3.09 -16.18 -7.25
C ILE A 226 2.71 -15.76 -5.84
N ASP A 227 3.25 -16.48 -4.86
CA ASP A 227 3.13 -16.21 -3.44
C ASP A 227 4.48 -15.80 -2.89
N VAL A 228 4.59 -14.59 -2.34
CA VAL A 228 5.84 -14.06 -1.80
C VAL A 228 5.61 -13.31 -0.50
N ALA A 229 6.63 -13.30 0.36
CA ALA A 229 6.61 -12.59 1.64
C ALA A 229 7.80 -11.64 1.75
N SER A 230 7.67 -10.61 2.58
CA SER A 230 8.74 -9.67 2.91
C SER A 230 8.79 -9.44 4.41
N ASP A 231 10.00 -9.36 4.95
CA ASP A 231 10.23 -8.92 6.33
C ASP A 231 9.97 -7.41 6.50
N ASP A 232 9.91 -6.66 5.41
CA ASP A 232 9.48 -5.27 5.44
C ASP A 232 8.01 -5.18 5.83
N GLN A 233 7.70 -4.12 6.55
CA GLN A 233 6.36 -3.82 7.03
C GLN A 233 5.57 -2.95 6.04
N THR A 234 6.26 -2.21 5.17
CA THR A 234 5.67 -1.31 4.19
C THR A 234 6.38 -1.45 2.85
N ILE A 235 5.64 -1.21 1.78
CA ILE A 235 6.17 -1.09 0.42
C ILE A 235 6.90 0.24 0.37
N SER A 236 8.20 0.18 0.09
CA SER A 236 9.05 1.35 -0.06
C SER A 236 8.56 2.24 -1.18
N THR A 237 8.64 3.55 -1.00
CA THR A 237 8.46 4.54 -2.07
C THR A 237 9.79 5.10 -2.57
N ASP A 238 10.91 4.60 -2.04
CA ASP A 238 12.26 5.01 -2.37
C ASP A 238 12.89 4.00 -3.34
N PRO A 239 13.16 4.38 -4.61
CA PRO A 239 13.75 3.47 -5.59
C PRO A 239 15.16 3.01 -5.22
N ASP A 240 15.89 3.76 -4.39
CA ASP A 240 17.24 3.39 -3.93
C ASP A 240 17.20 2.43 -2.72
N ARG A 241 16.01 2.23 -2.14
CA ARG A 241 15.77 1.33 -1.00
C ARG A 241 14.48 0.53 -1.22
N PRO A 242 14.41 -0.33 -2.25
CA PRO A 242 13.20 -1.07 -2.57
C PRO A 242 12.87 -2.10 -1.48
N THR A 243 11.60 -2.48 -1.41
CA THR A 243 11.13 -3.61 -0.60
C THR A 243 11.53 -4.92 -1.26
N THR A 244 12.01 -5.88 -0.47
CA THR A 244 12.40 -7.21 -0.96
C THR A 244 11.35 -8.24 -0.59
N PHE A 245 10.75 -8.88 -1.59
CA PHE A 245 9.88 -10.03 -1.46
C PHE A 245 10.64 -11.29 -1.85
N SER A 246 10.47 -12.37 -1.10
CA SER A 246 11.04 -13.66 -1.43
C SER A 246 10.10 -14.81 -1.11
N PHE A 247 10.34 -15.93 -1.78
CA PHE A 247 9.69 -17.19 -1.54
C PHE A 247 10.60 -18.33 -1.96
N VAL A 248 10.54 -19.43 -1.21
CA VAL A 248 11.08 -20.71 -1.63
C VAL A 248 9.98 -21.72 -1.37
N ASP A 249 9.56 -22.39 -2.44
CA ASP A 249 8.52 -23.40 -2.35
C ASP A 249 9.04 -24.64 -1.63
N GLU A 250 8.12 -25.33 -0.95
CA GLU A 250 8.40 -26.68 -0.51
C GLU A 250 8.42 -27.62 -1.73
N LYS A 251 9.09 -28.76 -1.60
CA LYS A 251 9.23 -29.70 -2.71
C LYS A 251 7.85 -30.22 -3.16
N ASP A 252 7.37 -29.78 -4.33
CA ASP A 252 6.15 -30.30 -4.95
C ASP A 252 6.47 -31.62 -5.66
N ARG A 253 5.65 -32.66 -5.43
CA ARG A 253 5.83 -33.97 -6.05
C ARG A 253 4.61 -34.34 -6.87
N ARG A 254 4.86 -34.70 -8.12
CA ARG A 254 3.87 -35.20 -9.07
C ARG A 254 4.14 -36.65 -9.37
N GLU A 255 3.09 -37.46 -9.23
CA GLU A 255 3.18 -38.90 -9.47
C GLU A 255 3.10 -39.21 -10.97
N ALA A 256 3.81 -40.27 -11.38
CA ALA A 256 3.68 -40.82 -12.71
C ALA A 256 2.20 -41.11 -13.06
N GLY A 257 1.83 -40.84 -14.30
CA GLY A 257 0.48 -41.01 -14.84
C GLY A 257 -0.41 -39.78 -14.72
N MET A 258 0.04 -38.71 -14.04
CA MET A 258 -0.67 -37.43 -14.07
C MET A 258 -0.59 -36.80 -15.46
N PRO A 259 -1.71 -36.26 -15.99
CA PRO A 259 -1.69 -35.48 -17.22
C PRO A 259 -0.94 -34.17 -17.00
N LEU A 260 -0.03 -33.84 -17.92
CA LEU A 260 0.75 -32.60 -17.90
C LEU A 260 0.77 -31.98 -19.29
N TRP A 261 0.49 -30.69 -19.39
CA TRP A 261 0.71 -29.97 -20.64
C TRP A 261 2.20 -29.91 -20.99
N MET A 262 2.53 -30.11 -22.27
CA MET A 262 3.90 -29.93 -22.77
C MET A 262 3.92 -28.80 -23.80
N MET A 263 4.98 -27.99 -23.77
CA MET A 263 5.23 -26.96 -24.79
C MET A 263 5.18 -27.57 -26.20
N GLY A 264 4.26 -27.07 -27.04
CA GLY A 264 4.07 -27.55 -28.42
C GLY A 264 3.14 -28.77 -28.59
N ALA A 265 2.58 -29.32 -27.50
CA ALA A 265 1.60 -30.41 -27.59
C ALA A 265 0.21 -29.92 -27.99
N GLN A 266 -0.60 -30.79 -28.62
CA GLN A 266 -2.00 -30.51 -28.95
C GLN A 266 -2.97 -30.78 -27.77
N GLY A 267 -2.45 -31.26 -26.65
CA GLY A 267 -3.20 -31.64 -25.46
C GLY A 267 -2.26 -32.11 -24.34
N PRO A 268 -2.79 -32.39 -23.15
CA PRO A 268 -2.01 -32.93 -22.04
C PRO A 268 -1.44 -34.32 -22.38
N VAL A 269 -0.23 -34.58 -21.91
CA VAL A 269 0.50 -35.84 -22.09
C VAL A 269 0.71 -36.46 -20.71
N THR A 270 0.56 -37.77 -20.57
CA THR A 270 0.85 -38.48 -19.32
C THR A 270 2.34 -38.74 -19.20
N THR A 271 2.94 -38.39 -18.06
CA THR A 271 4.35 -38.69 -17.79
C THR A 271 4.47 -40.09 -17.17
N ASP A 272 5.40 -40.92 -17.64
CA ASP A 272 5.63 -42.26 -17.05
C ASP A 272 6.55 -42.21 -15.82
N VAL A 273 6.86 -41.01 -15.33
CA VAL A 273 7.89 -40.76 -14.30
C VAL A 273 7.38 -39.75 -13.28
N ASP A 274 7.83 -39.93 -12.04
CA ASP A 274 7.62 -38.94 -10.99
C ASP A 274 8.45 -37.69 -11.27
N ILE A 275 7.87 -36.53 -10.96
CA ILE A 275 8.51 -35.22 -11.11
C ILE A 275 8.49 -34.53 -9.76
N ASP A 276 9.67 -34.22 -9.26
CA ASP A 276 9.90 -33.46 -8.04
C ASP A 276 10.35 -32.05 -8.42
N GLN A 277 9.74 -31.01 -7.86
CA GLN A 277 10.04 -29.62 -8.20
C GLN A 277 10.31 -28.79 -6.95
N VAL A 278 11.30 -27.90 -7.04
CA VAL A 278 11.56 -26.83 -6.06
C VAL A 278 11.69 -25.54 -6.83
N SER A 279 10.96 -24.51 -6.41
CA SER A 279 11.06 -23.18 -6.99
C SER A 279 11.47 -22.15 -5.95
N GLY A 280 12.12 -21.07 -6.40
CA GLY A 280 12.49 -19.96 -5.53
C GLY A 280 12.49 -18.66 -6.29
N TYR A 281 12.04 -17.60 -5.64
CA TYR A 281 11.86 -16.27 -6.20
C TYR A 281 12.38 -15.22 -5.23
N GLU A 282 13.03 -14.21 -5.77
CA GLU A 282 13.34 -12.97 -5.08
C GLU A 282 12.96 -11.82 -6.00
N ALA A 283 12.21 -10.86 -5.46
CA ALA A 283 11.78 -9.68 -6.17
C ALA A 283 12.07 -8.45 -5.32
N THR A 284 12.58 -7.39 -5.94
CA THR A 284 12.77 -6.09 -5.30
C THR A 284 11.95 -5.05 -6.03
N GLY A 285 11.18 -4.24 -5.31
CA GLY A 285 10.36 -3.22 -5.92
C GLY A 285 9.97 -2.07 -5.00
N TYR A 286 9.50 -0.99 -5.60
CA TYR A 286 9.02 0.20 -4.91
C TYR A 286 7.68 0.66 -5.49
N LEU A 287 6.88 1.32 -4.67
CA LEU A 287 5.63 1.95 -5.06
C LEU A 287 5.92 3.32 -5.70
N ASN A 288 5.52 3.50 -6.95
CA ASN A 288 5.64 4.77 -7.66
C ASN A 288 4.41 5.68 -7.44
N GLN A 289 4.42 6.85 -8.09
CA GLN A 289 3.35 7.84 -7.94
C GLN A 289 2.01 7.39 -8.53
N ASP A 290 2.03 6.50 -9.53
CA ASP A 290 0.89 5.98 -10.29
C ASP A 290 0.25 4.73 -9.67
N ASP A 291 0.52 4.46 -8.39
CA ASP A 291 0.01 3.29 -7.66
C ASP A 291 0.48 1.96 -8.28
N GLN A 292 1.72 1.93 -8.78
CA GLN A 292 2.35 0.74 -9.32
C GLN A 292 3.53 0.32 -8.46
N VAL A 293 3.58 -0.96 -8.10
CA VAL A 293 4.78 -1.58 -7.56
C VAL A 293 5.63 -2.04 -8.74
N VAL A 294 6.75 -1.37 -8.95
CA VAL A 294 7.67 -1.64 -10.07
C VAL A 294 9.00 -2.13 -9.54
N GLY A 295 9.64 -3.02 -10.29
CA GLY A 295 10.87 -3.63 -9.80
C GLY A 295 11.44 -4.70 -10.71
N THR A 296 12.41 -5.41 -10.15
CA THR A 296 13.09 -6.53 -10.80
C THR A 296 12.94 -7.79 -9.98
N PHE A 297 13.05 -8.94 -10.63
CA PHE A 297 13.02 -10.23 -9.96
C PHE A 297 14.08 -11.16 -10.53
N ASN A 298 14.46 -12.13 -9.73
CA ASN A 298 15.23 -13.29 -10.12
C ASN A 298 14.62 -14.54 -9.49
N GLY A 299 14.87 -15.70 -10.07
CA GLY A 299 14.36 -16.94 -9.54
C GLY A 299 14.95 -18.16 -10.19
N PHE A 300 14.51 -19.31 -9.70
CA PHE A 300 14.87 -20.60 -10.25
C PHE A 300 13.73 -21.60 -10.10
N VAL A 301 13.74 -22.58 -10.98
CA VAL A 301 12.95 -23.80 -10.90
C VAL A 301 13.92 -24.96 -11.08
N GLU A 302 13.99 -25.84 -10.09
CA GLU A 302 14.74 -27.07 -10.12
C GLU A 302 13.77 -28.24 -10.20
N THR A 303 13.91 -29.05 -11.24
CA THR A 303 13.09 -30.22 -11.51
C THR A 303 13.98 -31.47 -11.43
N ASP A 304 13.60 -32.41 -10.57
CA ASP A 304 14.26 -33.70 -10.38
C ASP A 304 13.32 -34.81 -10.89
N SER A 305 13.87 -35.70 -11.71
CA SER A 305 13.14 -36.82 -12.31
C SER A 305 14.09 -37.98 -12.56
N VAL A 306 13.57 -39.15 -12.92
CA VAL A 306 14.40 -40.31 -13.31
C VAL A 306 15.25 -40.07 -14.56
N LEU A 307 14.92 -39.05 -15.36
CA LEU A 307 15.68 -38.64 -16.54
C LEU A 307 16.85 -37.69 -16.19
N GLY A 308 16.92 -37.24 -14.95
CA GLY A 308 17.95 -36.33 -14.44
C GLY A 308 17.38 -35.06 -13.82
N LYS A 309 18.31 -34.23 -13.34
CA LYS A 309 18.03 -32.92 -12.73
C LYS A 309 18.18 -31.82 -13.75
N LEU A 310 17.18 -30.96 -13.85
CA LEU A 310 17.21 -29.73 -14.64
C LEU A 310 17.02 -28.54 -13.70
N ARG A 311 17.93 -27.56 -13.77
CA ARG A 311 17.77 -26.28 -13.07
C ARG A 311 17.68 -25.15 -14.08
N VAL A 312 16.55 -24.47 -14.07
CA VAL A 312 16.32 -23.26 -14.87
C VAL A 312 16.39 -22.06 -13.94
N THR A 313 17.23 -21.08 -14.27
CA THR A 313 17.24 -19.78 -13.59
C THR A 313 16.70 -18.73 -14.54
N PHE A 314 16.06 -17.69 -14.00
CA PHE A 314 15.49 -16.60 -14.78
C PHE A 314 15.54 -15.29 -14.01
N ASP A 315 15.49 -14.19 -14.76
CA ASP A 315 15.36 -12.84 -14.21
C ASP A 315 14.51 -11.96 -15.13
N GLY A 316 14.06 -10.84 -14.59
CA GLY A 316 13.38 -9.84 -15.37
C GLY A 316 12.82 -8.69 -14.57
N ASP A 317 11.83 -8.01 -15.18
CA ASP A 317 11.18 -6.83 -14.62
C ASP A 317 9.70 -7.12 -14.36
N PHE A 318 9.12 -6.44 -13.37
CA PHE A 318 7.69 -6.51 -13.13
C PHE A 318 7.08 -5.13 -12.87
N MET A 319 5.78 -5.05 -13.11
CA MET A 319 4.93 -3.95 -12.70
C MET A 319 3.61 -4.51 -12.23
N LEU A 320 3.21 -4.20 -11.00
CA LEU A 320 1.90 -4.53 -10.43
C LEU A 320 1.11 -3.24 -10.24
N GLN A 321 -0.03 -3.10 -10.92
CA GLN A 321 -0.97 -2.03 -10.65
C GLN A 321 -1.79 -2.40 -9.42
N ILE A 322 -1.71 -1.59 -8.36
CA ILE A 322 -2.46 -1.80 -7.13
C ILE A 322 -3.58 -0.77 -6.97
N LYS A 323 -4.59 -1.13 -6.18
CA LYS A 323 -5.71 -0.25 -5.81
C LYS A 323 -6.13 -0.51 -4.37
N ASP A 324 -6.46 0.56 -3.66
CA ASP A 324 -6.94 0.48 -2.29
C ASP A 324 -8.24 -0.33 -2.19
N THR A 325 -8.42 -1.00 -1.06
CA THR A 325 -9.53 -1.92 -0.81
C THR A 325 -10.57 -1.20 0.03
N VAL A 326 -11.64 -0.73 -0.61
CA VAL A 326 -12.72 0.03 0.06
C VAL A 326 -13.56 -0.84 1.02
N ALA A 327 -13.31 -2.16 1.07
CA ALA A 327 -14.04 -3.10 1.92
C ALA A 327 -13.07 -3.94 2.77
N PRO A 328 -13.41 -4.28 4.02
CA PRO A 328 -12.59 -5.18 4.84
C PRO A 328 -12.41 -6.52 4.14
N PHE A 329 -11.16 -6.92 3.93
CA PHE A 329 -10.81 -8.22 3.34
C PHE A 329 -11.03 -9.30 4.39
N VAL A 330 -11.79 -10.33 4.03
CA VAL A 330 -11.81 -11.59 4.76
C VAL A 330 -10.84 -12.49 4.00
N THR A 331 -9.72 -12.85 4.62
CA THR A 331 -8.84 -13.89 4.10
C THR A 331 -9.68 -15.14 3.85
N PRO A 332 -9.64 -15.75 2.65
CA PRO A 332 -10.42 -16.95 2.37
C PRO A 332 -10.11 -18.10 3.33
#